data_AF-A0A7S0KXV9-F1
#
_entry.id   AF-A0A7S0KXV9-F1
#
_cell.length_a   1.000
_cell.length_b   1.000
_cell.length_c   1.000
_cell.angle_alpha   90.00
_cell.angle_beta   90.00
_cell.angle_gamma   90.00
#
_symmetry.space_group_name_H-M   'P 1'
#
loop_
_entity.id
_entity.type
_entity.pdbx_description
1 polymer ?
#
loop_
_entity_poly.entity_id
_entity_poly.type
_entity_poly.pdbx_seq_one_letter_code
_entity_poly.pdbx_strand_id
1 'polypeptide(L)'
;MNTTQRPHSVNNSSNSSQRIDQGRDEFVKHLQETGEMDQLKQHLTAKLVDCGWFDDMKEVAQDVVRDRGGVTNITVDELVAELVSRGKKSVPSQVKFDMSTQLKDLLEKKPHDEL
;
A
#
# COMPACT_ATOMS: atom_id res chain seq x y z
N MET A 1 -25.18 -53.51 2.15
CA MET A 1 -24.72 -52.70 3.31
C MET A 1 -24.17 -51.41 2.75
N ASN A 2 -24.94 -50.34 2.77
CA ASN A 2 -24.55 -49.07 2.15
C ASN A 2 -24.50 -47.96 3.20
N THR A 3 -23.66 -46.98 2.90
CA THR A 3 -23.72 -45.59 3.34
C THR A 3 -23.01 -45.27 4.67
N THR A 4 -21.88 -44.58 4.58
CA THR A 4 -21.80 -43.11 4.78
C THR A 4 -20.34 -42.66 4.75
N GLN A 5 -19.90 -42.11 3.61
CA GLN A 5 -18.75 -41.20 3.58
C GLN A 5 -19.27 -39.80 3.96
N ARG A 6 -18.66 -39.19 4.99
CA ARG A 6 -18.95 -37.80 5.40
C ARG A 6 -18.43 -36.83 4.33
N PRO A 7 -19.21 -35.84 3.88
CA PRO A 7 -18.65 -34.74 3.12
C PRO A 7 -17.78 -33.86 4.04
N HIS A 8 -16.52 -33.70 3.66
CA HIS A 8 -15.60 -32.74 4.28
C HIS A 8 -16.05 -31.31 3.94
N SER A 9 -16.42 -30.55 4.98
CA SER A 9 -16.79 -29.14 4.92
C SER A 9 -15.53 -28.27 5.00
N VAL A 10 -14.84 -28.03 3.88
CA VAL A 10 -13.74 -27.05 3.77
C VAL A 10 -13.66 -26.50 2.33
N ASN A 11 -14.60 -25.65 1.90
CA ASN A 11 -14.45 -24.97 0.59
C ASN A 11 -15.07 -23.55 0.47
N ASN A 12 -15.64 -23.00 1.55
CA ASN A 12 -16.34 -21.71 1.45
C ASN A 12 -15.43 -20.49 1.70
N SER A 13 -14.41 -20.60 2.57
CA SER A 13 -13.55 -19.46 2.93
C SER A 13 -12.48 -19.11 1.89
N SER A 14 -11.98 -20.10 1.14
CA SER A 14 -10.97 -19.86 0.10
C SER A 14 -11.55 -19.05 -1.07
N ASN A 15 -12.81 -19.31 -1.43
CA ASN A 15 -13.50 -18.60 -2.50
C ASN A 15 -13.83 -17.15 -2.13
N SER A 16 -14.09 -16.83 -0.86
CA SER A 16 -14.40 -15.46 -0.45
C SER A 16 -13.19 -14.53 -0.50
N SER A 17 -12.02 -14.99 -0.06
CA SER A 17 -10.79 -14.18 -0.12
C SER A 17 -10.38 -13.91 -1.56
N GLN A 18 -10.45 -14.94 -2.41
CA GLN A 18 -10.11 -14.83 -3.82
C GLN A 18 -10.98 -13.78 -4.56
N ARG A 19 -12.27 -13.69 -4.24
CA ARG A 19 -13.18 -12.68 -4.84
C ARG A 19 -12.83 -11.25 -4.42
N ILE A 20 -12.38 -11.08 -3.17
CA ILE A 20 -11.96 -9.76 -2.66
C ILE A 20 -10.66 -9.33 -3.35
N ASP A 21 -9.70 -10.25 -3.47
CA ASP A 21 -8.44 -9.99 -4.15
C ASP A 21 -8.68 -9.63 -5.63
N GLN A 22 -9.57 -10.34 -6.32
CA GLN A 22 -9.98 -10.02 -7.70
C GLN A 22 -10.59 -8.62 -7.82
N GLY A 23 -11.56 -8.28 -6.96
CA GLY A 23 -12.18 -6.95 -7.00
C GLY A 23 -11.19 -5.82 -6.69
N ARG A 24 -10.21 -6.06 -5.82
CA ARG A 24 -9.12 -5.11 -5.55
C ARG A 24 -8.25 -4.92 -6.79
N ASP A 25 -7.86 -6.00 -7.45
CA ASP A 25 -6.96 -5.94 -8.61
C ASP A 25 -7.64 -5.26 -9.81
N GLU A 26 -8.94 -5.50 -10.03
CA GLU A 26 -9.77 -4.80 -11.01
C GLU A 26 -9.87 -3.30 -10.72
N PHE A 27 -10.09 -2.93 -9.45
CA PHE A 27 -10.14 -1.53 -9.04
C PHE A 27 -8.78 -0.84 -9.24
N VAL A 28 -7.68 -1.47 -8.83
CA VAL A 28 -6.33 -0.93 -9.04
C VAL A 28 -6.04 -0.72 -10.52
N LYS A 29 -6.46 -1.65 -11.38
CA LYS A 29 -6.34 -1.52 -12.84
C LYS A 29 -7.15 -0.33 -13.35
N HIS A 30 -8.40 -0.17 -12.92
CA HIS A 30 -9.22 0.97 -13.30
C HIS A 30 -8.58 2.32 -12.92
N LEU A 31 -8.06 2.44 -11.69
CA LEU A 31 -7.35 3.65 -11.24
C LEU A 31 -6.11 3.95 -12.08
N GLN A 32 -5.42 2.93 -12.59
CA GLN A 32 -4.29 3.12 -13.50
C GLN A 32 -4.74 3.62 -14.87
N GLU A 33 -5.83 3.08 -15.40
CA GLU A 33 -6.38 3.45 -16.71
C GLU A 33 -6.98 4.86 -16.72
N THR A 34 -7.59 5.30 -15.62
CA THR A 34 -8.15 6.67 -15.49
C THR A 34 -7.12 7.72 -15.10
N GLY A 35 -5.89 7.31 -14.74
CA GLY A 35 -4.85 8.20 -14.22
C GLY A 35 -5.06 8.63 -12.76
N GLU A 36 -6.12 8.17 -12.09
CA GLU A 36 -6.40 8.48 -10.68
C GLU A 36 -5.33 7.89 -9.74
N MET A 37 -4.67 6.79 -10.13
CA MET A 37 -3.53 6.23 -9.42
C MET A 37 -2.36 7.23 -9.32
N ASP A 38 -2.06 7.97 -10.38
CA ASP A 38 -0.95 8.93 -10.35
C ASP A 38 -1.32 10.19 -9.57
N GLN A 39 -2.59 10.61 -9.62
CA GLN A 39 -3.11 11.66 -8.74
C GLN A 39 -3.04 11.26 -7.26
N LEU A 40 -3.38 10.01 -6.91
CA LEU A 40 -3.24 9.46 -5.56
C LEU A 40 -1.78 9.48 -5.09
N LYS A 41 -0.84 9.04 -5.93
CA LYS A 41 0.59 9.09 -5.60
C LYS A 41 1.06 10.52 -5.37
N GLN A 42 0.68 11.46 -6.24
CA GLN A 42 1.05 12.86 -6.10
C GLN A 42 0.50 13.46 -4.80
N HIS A 43 -0.76 13.17 -4.46
CA HIS A 43 -1.37 13.61 -3.21
C HIS A 43 -0.63 13.03 -2.01
N LEU A 44 -0.36 11.71 -2.00
CA LEU A 44 0.42 11.08 -0.93
C LEU A 44 1.80 11.73 -0.77
N THR A 45 2.52 11.95 -1.87
CA THR A 45 3.83 12.61 -1.85
C THR A 45 3.75 14.00 -1.24
N ALA A 46 2.77 14.83 -1.66
CA ALA A 46 2.57 16.15 -1.10
C ALA A 46 2.32 16.09 0.42
N LYS A 47 1.42 15.21 0.88
CA LYS A 47 1.15 15.04 2.31
C LYS A 47 2.35 14.59 3.13
N LEU A 48 3.18 13.70 2.59
CA LEU A 48 4.40 13.24 3.25
C LEU A 48 5.47 14.34 3.32
N VAL A 49 5.52 15.25 2.35
CA VAL A 49 6.39 16.43 2.42
C VAL A 49 5.84 17.43 3.44
N ASP A 50 4.56 17.77 3.35
CA ASP A 50 3.92 18.80 4.19
C ASP A 50 3.94 18.43 5.68
N CYS A 51 3.85 17.14 6.02
CA CYS A 51 3.92 16.69 7.41
C CYS A 51 5.35 16.50 7.94
N GLY A 52 6.38 16.80 7.14
CA GLY A 52 7.79 16.68 7.51
C GLY A 52 8.37 15.27 7.40
N TRP A 53 7.59 14.26 7.00
CA TRP A 53 8.05 12.87 6.94
C TRP A 53 9.26 12.68 6.01
N PHE A 54 9.34 13.43 4.91
CA PHE A 54 10.49 13.34 4.00
C PHE A 54 11.80 13.80 4.68
N ASP A 55 11.75 14.86 5.48
CA ASP A 55 12.91 15.37 6.21
C ASP A 55 13.31 14.40 7.33
N ASP A 56 12.33 13.84 8.06
CA ASP A 56 12.58 12.79 9.05
C ASP A 56 13.29 11.58 8.41
N MET A 57 12.86 11.16 7.21
CA MET A 57 13.49 10.03 6.51
C MET A 57 14.91 10.33 6.03
N LYS A 58 15.20 11.59 5.71
CA LYS A 58 16.57 12.02 5.41
C LYS A 58 17.47 11.96 6.64
N GLU A 59 16.98 12.37 7.80
CA GLU A 59 17.72 12.24 9.06
C GLU A 59 17.97 10.77 9.40
N VAL A 60 16.94 9.93 9.30
CA VAL A 60 17.06 8.48 9.50
C VAL A 60 18.09 7.87 8.55
N ALA A 61 18.15 8.31 7.29
CA ALA A 61 19.15 7.81 6.34
C ALA A 61 20.58 8.14 6.78
N GLN A 62 20.81 9.38 7.25
CA GLN A 62 22.11 9.82 7.75
C GLN A 62 22.52 9.04 9.00
N ASP A 63 21.57 8.78 9.89
CA ASP A 63 21.78 7.98 11.10
C ASP A 63 22.16 6.53 10.76
N VAL A 64 21.44 5.90 9.84
CA VAL A 64 21.76 4.54 9.38
C VAL A 64 23.17 4.47 8.81
N VAL A 65 23.56 5.43 7.97
CA VAL A 65 24.91 5.49 7.40
C VAL A 65 25.96 5.67 8.50
N ARG A 66 25.70 6.55 9.47
CA ARG A 66 26.61 6.80 10.60
C ARG A 66 26.77 5.56 11.48
N ASP A 67 25.68 4.89 11.81
CA ASP A 67 25.67 3.68 12.66
C ASP A 67 26.38 2.50 11.98
N ARG A 68 26.37 2.46 10.65
CA ARG A 68 27.09 1.44 9.84
C ARG A 68 28.56 1.78 9.63
N GLY A 69 29.04 2.90 10.17
CA GLY A 69 30.45 3.33 10.10
C GLY A 69 30.80 4.10 8.82
N GLY A 70 29.82 4.71 8.16
CA GLY A 70 30.02 5.61 7.01
C GLY A 70 29.54 5.03 5.68
N VAL A 71 29.57 5.88 4.65
CA VAL A 71 29.01 5.61 3.31
C VAL A 71 29.69 4.45 2.57
N THR A 72 30.91 4.06 2.96
CA THR A 72 31.64 2.95 2.33
C THR A 72 31.23 1.58 2.85
N ASN A 73 30.51 1.53 3.97
CA ASN A 73 30.16 0.29 4.67
C ASN A 73 28.71 -0.14 4.45
N ILE A 74 27.98 0.57 3.59
CA ILE A 74 26.59 0.27 3.25
C ILE A 74 26.35 0.51 1.76
N THR A 75 25.66 -0.40 1.12
CA THR A 75 25.22 -0.24 -0.26
C THR A 75 23.92 0.56 -0.35
N VAL A 76 23.65 1.13 -1.52
CA VAL A 76 22.38 1.84 -1.76
C VAL A 76 21.18 0.91 -1.53
N ASP A 77 21.26 -0.34 -1.99
CA ASP A 77 20.16 -1.30 -1.84
C ASP A 77 19.88 -1.65 -0.37
N GLU A 78 20.92 -1.82 0.45
CA GLU A 78 20.78 -2.04 1.89
C GLU A 78 20.18 -0.82 2.59
N LEU A 79 20.62 0.39 2.23
CA LEU A 79 20.06 1.63 2.76
C LEU A 79 18.59 1.80 2.38
N VAL A 80 18.23 1.53 1.12
CA VAL A 80 16.86 1.57 0.62
C VAL A 80 15.99 0.54 1.34
N ALA A 81 16.47 -0.70 1.50
CA ALA A 81 15.72 -1.74 2.20
C ALA A 81 15.39 -1.34 3.65
N GLU A 82 16.38 -0.78 4.36
CA GLU A 82 16.19 -0.27 5.72
C GLU A 82 15.22 0.92 5.76
N LEU A 83 15.41 1.90 4.88
CA LEU A 83 14.55 3.09 4.80
C LEU A 83 13.11 2.75 4.42
N VAL A 84 12.88 1.83 3.49
CA VAL A 84 11.52 1.39 3.11
C VAL A 84 10.83 0.73 4.30
N SER A 85 11.56 -0.10 5.06
CA SER A 85 11.02 -0.75 6.26
C SER A 85 10.64 0.26 7.35
N ARG A 86 11.53 1.19 7.66
CA ARG A 86 11.29 2.26 8.65
C ARG A 86 10.21 3.24 8.19
N GLY A 87 10.32 3.68 6.95
CA GLY A 87 9.40 4.63 6.31
C GLY A 87 7.96 4.16 6.33
N LYS A 88 7.68 2.90 5.95
CA LYS A 88 6.34 2.32 6.01
C LYS A 88 5.74 2.34 7.42
N LYS A 89 6.57 2.13 8.45
CA LYS A 89 6.15 2.15 9.86
C LYS A 89 5.92 3.57 10.37
N SER A 90 6.74 4.52 9.94
CA SER A 90 6.68 5.92 10.40
C SER A 90 5.62 6.78 9.72
N VAL A 91 4.97 6.30 8.65
CA VAL A 91 3.86 7.05 8.01
C VAL A 91 2.78 7.41 9.05
N PRO A 92 2.49 8.71 9.26
CA PRO A 92 1.51 9.15 10.25
C PRO A 92 0.10 8.60 9.99
N SER A 93 -0.64 8.30 11.06
CA SER A 93 -2.01 7.79 10.97
C SER A 93 -2.96 8.75 10.25
N GLN A 94 -2.75 10.06 10.38
CA GLN A 94 -3.54 11.07 9.67
C GLN A 94 -3.39 10.93 8.15
N VAL A 95 -2.17 10.74 7.65
CA VAL A 95 -1.93 10.54 6.20
C VAL A 95 -2.61 9.27 5.72
N LYS A 96 -2.53 8.17 6.49
CA LYS A 96 -3.22 6.90 6.17
C LYS A 96 -4.74 7.07 6.14
N PHE A 97 -5.30 7.85 7.07
CA PHE A 97 -6.71 8.17 7.12
C PHE A 97 -7.14 8.96 5.88
N ASP A 98 -6.42 10.04 5.54
CA ASP A 98 -6.73 10.88 4.38
C ASP A 98 -6.70 10.08 3.07
N MET A 99 -5.70 9.22 2.88
CA MET A 99 -5.62 8.34 1.70
C MET A 99 -6.74 7.30 1.66
N SER A 100 -7.11 6.75 2.82
CA SER A 100 -8.23 5.80 2.90
C SER A 100 -9.57 6.46 2.58
N THR A 101 -9.76 7.71 2.99
CA THR A 101 -10.94 8.51 2.65
C THR A 101 -10.99 8.77 1.14
N GLN A 102 -9.89 9.22 0.54
CA GLN A 102 -9.83 9.45 -0.90
C GLN A 102 -10.09 8.18 -1.72
N LEU A 103 -9.58 7.01 -1.29
CA LEU A 103 -9.87 5.73 -1.94
C LEU A 103 -11.35 5.33 -1.83
N LYS A 104 -12.03 5.64 -0.71
CA LYS A 104 -13.47 5.42 -0.58
C LYS A 104 -14.27 6.32 -1.51
N ASP A 105 -13.89 7.59 -1.62
CA ASP A 105 -14.54 8.53 -2.54
C ASP A 105 -14.43 8.03 -4.00
N LEU A 106 -13.27 7.48 -4.37
CA LEU A 106 -13.05 6.88 -5.69
C LEU A 106 -13.88 5.60 -5.92
N LEU A 107 -14.14 4.81 -4.88
CA LEU A 107 -15.04 3.64 -4.97
C LEU A 107 -16.51 4.06 -5.12
N GLU A 108 -16.90 5.19 -4.54
CA GLU A 108 -18.27 5.72 -4.61
C GLU A 108 -18.55 6.47 -5.91
N LYS A 109 -17.49 7.03 -6.52
CA LYS A 109 -17.51 7.69 -7.81
C LYS A 109 -17.74 6.64 -8.91
N LYS A 110 -19.02 6.30 -9.13
CA LYS A 110 -19.44 5.39 -10.19
C LYS A 110 -18.79 5.78 -11.54
N PRO A 111 -18.42 4.82 -12.40
CA PRO A 111 -18.07 5.13 -13.78
C PRO A 111 -19.26 5.90 -14.36
N HIS A 112 -19.01 7.14 -14.74
CA HIS A 112 -19.98 8.01 -15.38
C HIS A 112 -20.51 7.27 -16.61
N ASP A 113 -21.81 6.96 -16.61
CA ASP A 113 -22.54 6.33 -17.70
C ASP A 113 -22.06 6.84 -19.06
N GLU A 114 -21.55 5.95 -19.90
CA GLU A 114 -21.52 6.16 -21.35
C GLU A 114 -22.93 5.84 -21.87
N LEU A 115 -23.60 6.89 -22.33
CA LEU A 115 -24.79 6.88 -23.18
C LEU A 115 -24.53 6.15 -24.49
#